data_AF-A0A4R6T0H4-F1
#
_entry.id   AF-A0A4R6T0H4-F1
#
_cell.length_a   1.000
_cell.length_b   1.000
_cell.length_c   1.000
_cell.angle_alpha   90.00
_cell.angle_beta   90.00
_cell.angle_gamma   90.00
#
_symmetry.space_group_name_H-M   'P 1'
#
loop_
_entity.id
_entity.type
_entity.pdbx_description
1 polymer ?
#
loop_
_entity_poly.entity_id
_entity_poly.type
_entity_poly.pdbx_seq_one_letter_code
_entity_poly.pdbx_strand_id
1 'polypeptide(L)' 'MKIINKVLVSVSESDIKDGKFVNKTVTEVADRCFNDLPSLRAVSLPKAEKIGSDCFRSNQALTEISLPALTTAGS' A
#
# COMPACT_ATOMS: atom_id res chain seq x y z
N MET A 1 3.27 11.10 -0.35
CA MET A 1 2.31 10.25 -1.08
C MET A 1 1.97 10.87 -2.42
N LYS A 2 1.87 10.05 -3.47
CA LYS A 2 1.40 10.46 -4.80
C LYS A 2 0.21 9.62 -5.24
N ILE A 3 -0.87 10.28 -5.65
CA ILE A 3 -2.07 9.63 -6.20
C ILE A 3 -2.38 10.26 -7.57
N ILE A 4 -2.66 9.43 -8.57
CA ILE A 4 -3.10 9.84 -9.90
C ILE A 4 -4.35 9.03 -10.25
N ASN A 5 -5.50 9.69 -10.49
CA ASN A 5 -6.74 9.02 -10.91
C ASN A 5 -7.12 7.81 -10.04
N LYS A 6 -7.04 7.95 -8.71
CA LYS A 6 -7.27 6.88 -7.70
C LYS A 6 -6.24 5.74 -7.69
N VAL A 7 -5.17 5.84 -8.48
CA VAL A 7 -4.00 4.97 -8.40
C VAL A 7 -3.04 5.53 -7.36
N LEU A 8 -2.71 4.75 -6.33
CA LEU A 8 -1.65 5.07 -5.40
C LEU A 8 -0.30 4.73 -6.05
N VAL A 9 0.48 5.76 -6.37
CA VAL A 9 1.70 5.62 -7.17
C VAL A 9 2.94 5.51 -6.30
N SER A 10 2.97 6.22 -5.17
CA SER A 10 4.10 6.14 -4.24
C SER A 10 3.71 6.53 -2.83
N VAL A 11 4.28 5.83 -1.86
CA VAL A 11 4.22 6.12 -0.43
C VAL A 11 5.65 6.26 0.09
N SER A 12 5.84 7.13 1.08
CA SER A 12 7.10 7.36 1.77
C SER A 12 6.89 7.32 3.27
N GLU A 13 7.97 7.24 4.04
CA GLU A 13 7.95 7.22 5.51
C GLU A 13 7.09 8.34 6.13
N SER A 14 7.08 9.54 5.53
CA SER A 14 6.28 10.67 6.04
C SER A 14 4.75 10.50 5.87
N ASP A 15 4.31 9.55 5.06
CA ASP A 15 2.90 9.24 4.84
C ASP A 15 2.36 8.22 5.86
N ILE A 16 3.26 7.58 6.63
CA ILE A 16 2.93 6.56 7.61
C ILE A 16 2.68 7.22 8.97
N LYS A 17 1.60 6.83 9.64
CA LYS A 17 1.23 7.34 10.97
C LYS A 17 1.13 6.21 11.96
N ASP A 18 1.93 6.25 13.02
CA ASP A 18 2.00 5.19 14.04
C ASP A 18 2.24 3.79 13.44
N GLY A 19 3.07 3.75 12.38
CA GLY A 19 3.35 2.54 11.61
C GLY A 19 2.18 2.07 10.74
N LYS A 20 1.14 2.87 10.54
CA LYS A 20 -0.03 2.50 9.75
C LYS A 20 -0.20 3.40 8.54
N PHE A 21 -0.52 2.78 7.42
CA PHE A 21 -1.02 3.47 6.23
C PHE A 21 -2.47 3.11 5.99
N VAL A 22 -3.32 4.13 5.81
CA VAL A 22 -4.75 3.96 5.56
C VAL A 22 -5.19 4.90 4.44
N ASN A 23 -5.83 4.35 3.41
CA ASN A 23 -6.48 5.14 2.37
C ASN A 23 -7.79 4.48 1.91
N LYS A 24 -8.90 5.21 1.95
CA LYS A 24 -10.26 4.68 1.70
C LYS A 24 -10.79 4.93 0.29
N THR A 25 -10.01 5.55 -0.59
CA THR A 25 -10.47 6.01 -1.91
C THR A 25 -9.69 5.45 -3.09
N VAL A 26 -8.46 4.99 -2.87
CA VAL A 26 -7.64 4.37 -3.92
C VAL A 26 -8.20 3.02 -4.33
N THR A 27 -8.17 2.76 -5.64
CA THR A 27 -8.70 1.52 -6.26
C THR A 27 -7.60 0.65 -6.85
N GLU A 28 -6.44 1.23 -7.13
CA GLU A 28 -5.26 0.52 -7.63
C GLU A 28 -4.01 1.01 -6.90
N VAL A 29 -3.04 0.13 -6.74
CA VAL A 29 -1.72 0.44 -6.20
C VAL A 29 -0.67 0.04 -7.22
N ALA A 30 0.24 0.95 -7.53
CA ALA A 30 1.32 0.72 -8.48
C ALA A 30 2.37 -0.26 -7.94
N ASP A 31 3.25 -0.72 -8.83
CA ASP A 31 4.40 -1.55 -8.48
C ASP A 31 5.29 -0.86 -7.44
N ARG A 32 5.82 -1.63 -6.49
CA ARG A 32 6.74 -1.18 -5.43
C ARG A 32 6.24 0.00 -4.58
N CYS A 33 4.93 0.26 -4.55
CA CYS A 33 4.38 1.45 -3.90
C CYS A 33 4.69 1.54 -2.39
N PHE A 34 4.79 0.39 -1.71
CA PHE A 34 5.20 0.29 -0.31
C PHE A 34 6.54 -0.45 -0.17
N ASN A 35 7.44 -0.37 -1.16
CA ASN A 35 8.72 -1.06 -1.07
C ASN A 35 9.65 -0.34 -0.09
N ASP A 36 10.26 -1.11 0.82
CA ASP A 36 11.31 -0.65 1.74
C ASP A 36 10.86 0.51 2.65
N LEU A 37 9.80 0.28 3.42
CA LEU A 37 9.28 1.20 4.44
C LEU A 37 9.44 0.58 5.85
N PRO A 38 10.62 0.73 6.50
CA PRO A 38 10.91 0.15 7.81
C PRO A 38 9.91 0.45 8.93
N SER A 39 9.23 1.61 8.90
CA SER A 39 8.23 1.93 9.94
C SER A 39 6.87 1.30 9.71
N LEU A 40 6.60 0.77 8.50
CA LEU A 40 5.30 0.27 8.09
C LEU A 40 4.97 -1.05 8.78
N ARG A 41 3.93 -1.04 9.61
CA ARG A 41 3.39 -2.17 10.36
C ARG A 41 2.04 -2.65 9.86
N ALA A 42 1.20 -1.74 9.36
CA ALA A 42 -0.12 -2.08 8.86
C ALA A 42 -0.52 -1.27 7.62
N VAL A 43 -1.20 -1.93 6.67
CA VAL A 43 -1.80 -1.30 5.48
C VAL A 43 -3.28 -1.60 5.43
N SER A 44 -4.13 -0.57 5.27
CA SER A 44 -5.56 -0.73 5.05
C SER A 44 -6.02 0.07 3.82
N LEU A 45 -6.43 -0.65 2.78
CA LEU A 45 -6.96 -0.10 1.53
C LEU A 45 -8.28 -0.80 1.17
N PRO A 46 -9.40 -0.44 1.83
CA PRO A 46 -10.66 -1.17 1.70
C PRO A 46 -11.29 -1.16 0.30
N LYS A 47 -10.83 -0.27 -0.60
CA LYS A 47 -11.32 -0.16 -1.98
C LYS A 47 -10.30 -0.57 -3.04
N ALA A 48 -9.10 -0.98 -2.65
CA ALA A 48 -8.08 -1.39 -3.61
C ALA A 48 -8.47 -2.75 -4.22
N GLU A 49 -8.67 -2.75 -5.53
CA GLU A 49 -9.03 -3.93 -6.32
C GLU A 49 -7.80 -4.57 -6.97
N LYS A 50 -6.76 -3.76 -7.22
CA LYS A 50 -5.51 -4.20 -7.86
C LYS A 50 -4.29 -3.70 -7.10
N ILE A 51 -3.32 -4.59 -6.91
CA ILE A 51 -1.99 -4.29 -6.34
C ILE A 51 -0.93 -4.66 -7.36
N GLY A 52 0.03 -3.77 -7.59
CA GLY A 52 1.19 -3.99 -8.45
C GLY A 52 2.23 -4.93 -7.87
N SER A 53 3.26 -5.24 -8.66
CA SER A 53 4.33 -6.15 -8.29
C SER A 53 5.29 -5.58 -7.25
N ASP A 54 5.89 -6.45 -6.44
CA ASP A 54 6.83 -6.11 -5.36
C ASP A 54 6.27 -5.07 -4.36
N CYS A 55 4.95 -4.88 -4.31
CA CYS A 55 4.33 -3.72 -3.66
C CYS A 55 4.70 -3.60 -2.18
N PHE A 56 4.81 -4.74 -1.47
CA PHE A 56 5.14 -4.81 -0.04
C PHE A 56 6.55 -5.38 0.24
N ARG A 57 7.42 -5.39 -0.76
CA ARG A 57 8.77 -5.98 -0.63
C ARG A 57 9.61 -5.20 0.39
N SER A 58 10.45 -5.93 1.13
CA SER A 58 11.42 -5.38 2.10
C SER A 58 10.82 -4.62 3.30
N ASN A 59 9.53 -4.78 3.61
CA ASN A 59 8.94 -4.20 4.83
C ASN A 59 9.13 -5.13 6.04
N GLN A 60 10.20 -4.92 6.81
CA GLN A 60 10.54 -5.82 7.94
C GLN A 60 9.54 -5.76 9.11
N ALA A 61 8.85 -4.64 9.29
CA ALA A 61 7.91 -4.43 10.40
C ALA A 61 6.45 -4.74 10.03
N LEU A 62 6.15 -5.05 8.77
CA LEU A 62 4.78 -5.20 8.27
C LEU A 62 4.15 -6.50 8.76
N THR A 63 3.13 -6.38 9.59
CA THR A 63 2.42 -7.53 10.20
C THR A 63 0.96 -7.64 9.76
N GLU A 64 0.38 -6.58 9.21
CA GLU A 64 -1.05 -6.54 8.87
C GLU A 64 -1.30 -5.89 7.50
N ILE A 65 -2.08 -6.56 6.65
CA ILE A 65 -2.54 -6.04 5.36
C ILE A 65 -4.04 -6.32 5.25
N SER A 66 -4.85 -5.27 5.05
CA SER A 66 -6.30 -5.36 4.91
C SER A 66 -6.75 -4.80 3.56
N LEU A 67 -7.12 -5.70 2.64
CA LEU A 67 -7.51 -5.42 1.26
C LEU A 67 -8.79 -6.20 0.87
N PRO A 68 -9.95 -5.93 1.49
CA PRO A 68 -11.18 -6.70 1.30
C PRO A 68 -11.75 -6.69 -0.13
N ALA A 69 -11.40 -5.70 -0.95
CA ALA A 69 -11.84 -5.58 -2.34
C ALA A 69 -10.83 -6.16 -3.35
N LEU A 70 -9.70 -6.73 -2.89
CA LEU A 70 -8.62 -7.18 -3.76
C LEU A 70 -9.09 -8.31 -4.67
N THR A 71 -8.92 -8.12 -5.98
CA THR A 71 -9.21 -9.13 -7.00
C THR A 71 -7.96 -9.52 -7.80
N THR A 72 -6.98 -8.62 -7.90
CA THR A 72 -5.74 -8.84 -8.66
C THR A 72 -4.51 -8.43 -7.85
N ALA A 73 -3.54 -9.33 -7.74
CA ALA A 73 -2.25 -9.06 -7.12
C ALA A 73 -1.11 -9.38 -8.11
N GLY A 74 -0.19 -8.44 -8.27
CA GLY A 74 1.08 -8.67 -8.95
C GLY A 74 2.00 -9.60 -8.17
N SER A 75 3.03 -10.12 -8.84
CA SER A 75 4.09 -10.94 -8.24
C SER A 75 4.93 -10.16 -7.24
#